data_AF-A0A9N9TA08-F1
#
_entry.id   AF-A0A9N9TA08-F1
#
_cell.length_a   1.000
_cell.length_b   1.000
_cell.length_c   1.000
_cell.angle_alpha   90.00
_cell.angle_beta   90.00
_cell.angle_gamma   90.00
#
_symmetry.space_group_name_H-M   'P 1'
#
loop_
_entity.id
_entity.type
_entity.pdbx_description
1 polymer ?
#
loop_
_entity_poly.entity_id
_entity_poly.type
_entity_poly.pdbx_seq_one_letter_code
_entity_poly.pdbx_strand_id
1 'polypeptide(L)'
;MKIFIVLVISSCLFVVNCAFVDKNDAYQKMIKALEDYKTTGKRPSYLETAARKFNTPNLLQNPSLAYKNEFCTTCGLIVDLMFYQRKYGGISDIDFTKEVEFFCNLFSGNNERVCKGYASLNAPVFMYIIDHKQNITGAEACGISYQYQGCELPETFDWSIEIPPGNTVQKPQSTGRNSFNILHITDIHYDPRYAEGKTNNCGEPVCCQNDQPDGITSEDTCGYWSDYINADIPWRTVMEALDETKKQQYDYVYFTGDIIAHRTWNTSVLDNTQIIAQIMDALDQTYKVPVYVALGNHEAHPPNLYSEIQNDDLFSTKWLYNILLQKLSKWIPIDEAKETILKGGYYTVSPRKGFRIVVLNNNVCNTDNWWLVYNSRDPYDQLKWLTGVLLKAEQNNERVHLLHHVPSGRNECFRIWSREFRKIIDRFANTIAAQFNGHTHRDEFYIYYNRSNPDQAVNTAWNGASIVTYDKANPSYKLLSIDEQTLDLLDFEEWTFNLTLANLNRDKKPQWYKLYSFKDAYGVNSLDATEISKLVYKMTKNHQLIDQYYRFKFRNSDAALKEGCDDDCKKDLLCTMVKTEFADDVVCDKVKKLYDQFTNVELNLL
;
A
#
# COMPACT_ATOMS: atom_id res chain seq x y z
N MET A 1 -50.48 -5.45 -20.24
CA MET A 1 -49.64 -4.61 -21.12
C MET A 1 -48.42 -5.43 -21.57
N LYS A 2 -48.67 -6.41 -22.43
CA LYS A 2 -47.66 -7.07 -23.26
C LYS A 2 -47.69 -6.33 -24.60
N ILE A 3 -46.54 -6.15 -25.24
CA ILE A 3 -46.25 -5.24 -26.38
C ILE A 3 -45.80 -3.84 -25.91
N PHE A 4 -44.61 -3.75 -25.30
CA PHE A 4 -43.74 -2.55 -25.33
C PHE A 4 -42.27 -2.84 -24.97
N ILE A 5 -41.82 -4.11 -25.06
CA ILE A 5 -40.48 -4.55 -24.64
C ILE A 5 -39.53 -4.78 -25.83
N VAL A 6 -40.01 -4.82 -27.08
CA VAL A 6 -39.17 -5.13 -28.24
C VAL A 6 -38.52 -3.89 -28.90
N LEU A 7 -39.04 -2.68 -28.67
CA LEU A 7 -38.48 -1.43 -29.24
C LEU A 7 -37.45 -0.73 -28.32
N VAL A 8 -37.48 -0.99 -27.01
CA VAL A 8 -36.54 -0.40 -26.04
C VAL A 8 -35.23 -1.22 -25.96
N ILE A 9 -35.29 -2.54 -26.21
CA ILE A 9 -34.08 -3.39 -26.24
C ILE A 9 -33.23 -3.12 -27.50
N SER A 10 -33.87 -2.79 -28.63
CA SER A 10 -33.15 -2.39 -29.85
C SER A 10 -32.43 -1.05 -29.67
N SER A 11 -33.09 -0.03 -29.09
CA SER A 11 -32.48 1.29 -28.87
C SER A 11 -31.40 1.30 -27.79
N CYS A 12 -31.51 0.50 -26.74
CA CYS A 12 -30.40 0.31 -25.78
C CYS A 12 -29.22 -0.49 -26.38
N LEU A 13 -29.46 -1.51 -27.22
CA LEU A 13 -28.39 -2.19 -27.96
C LEU A 13 -27.69 -1.25 -28.94
N PHE A 14 -28.41 -0.32 -29.58
CA PHE A 14 -27.83 0.70 -30.45
C PHE A 14 -27.06 1.79 -29.68
N VAL A 15 -27.53 2.26 -28.52
CA VAL A 15 -26.80 3.27 -27.72
C VAL A 15 -25.55 2.68 -27.06
N VAL A 16 -25.64 1.43 -26.59
CA VAL A 16 -24.50 0.69 -26.05
C VAL A 16 -23.53 0.36 -27.18
N ASN A 17 -23.97 -0.17 -28.33
CA ASN A 17 -23.11 -0.35 -29.50
C ASN A 17 -22.55 0.97 -30.04
N CYS A 18 -23.31 2.07 -30.03
CA CYS A 18 -22.79 3.38 -30.48
C CYS A 18 -21.72 3.87 -29.51
N ALA A 19 -21.92 3.81 -28.20
CA ALA A 19 -20.90 4.17 -27.22
C ALA A 19 -19.64 3.28 -27.34
N PHE A 20 -19.81 1.98 -27.60
CA PHE A 20 -18.70 1.04 -27.83
C PHE A 20 -17.96 1.27 -29.16
N VAL A 21 -18.69 1.48 -30.27
CA VAL A 21 -18.13 1.80 -31.59
C VAL A 21 -17.39 3.14 -31.53
N ASP A 22 -17.92 4.11 -30.79
CA ASP A 22 -17.37 5.44 -30.65
C ASP A 22 -16.12 5.48 -29.74
N LYS A 23 -16.06 4.61 -28.72
CA LYS A 23 -14.86 4.40 -27.89
C LYS A 23 -13.76 3.66 -28.65
N ASN A 24 -14.11 2.66 -29.45
CA ASN A 24 -13.13 1.94 -30.28
C ASN A 24 -12.57 2.86 -31.38
N ASP A 25 -13.40 3.66 -32.06
CA ASP A 25 -12.93 4.67 -33.02
C ASP A 25 -12.02 5.73 -32.35
N ALA A 26 -12.39 6.20 -31.16
CA ALA A 26 -11.56 7.12 -30.38
C ALA A 26 -10.21 6.50 -29.99
N TYR A 27 -10.20 5.23 -29.57
CA TYR A 27 -9.00 4.47 -29.26
C TYR A 27 -8.09 4.36 -30.51
N GLN A 28 -8.62 3.90 -31.64
CA GLN A 28 -7.83 3.78 -32.88
C GLN A 28 -7.26 5.12 -33.36
N LYS A 29 -8.04 6.20 -33.26
CA LYS A 29 -7.57 7.56 -33.57
C LYS A 29 -6.47 8.03 -32.62
N MET A 30 -6.61 7.73 -31.33
CA MET A 30 -5.60 8.06 -30.33
C MET A 30 -4.29 7.30 -30.58
N ILE A 31 -4.36 5.99 -30.82
CA ILE A 31 -3.19 5.16 -31.13
C ILE A 31 -2.47 5.70 -32.37
N LYS A 32 -3.21 5.94 -33.45
CA LYS A 32 -2.66 6.55 -34.65
C LYS A 32 -2.02 7.91 -34.37
N ALA A 33 -2.65 8.75 -33.54
CA ALA A 33 -2.09 10.05 -33.17
C ALA A 33 -0.76 9.92 -32.41
N LEU A 34 -0.63 8.95 -31.50
CA LEU A 34 0.61 8.69 -30.78
C LEU A 34 1.73 8.22 -31.71
N GLU A 35 1.42 7.33 -32.65
CA GLU A 35 2.36 6.85 -33.67
C GLU A 35 2.80 7.96 -34.63
N ASP A 36 1.86 8.76 -35.12
CA ASP A 36 2.13 9.94 -35.96
C ASP A 36 2.99 10.96 -35.18
N TYR A 37 2.72 11.16 -33.88
CA TYR A 37 3.52 12.05 -33.05
C TYR A 37 4.97 11.54 -32.91
N LYS A 38 5.15 10.25 -32.62
CA LYS A 38 6.47 9.61 -32.52
C LYS A 38 7.25 9.74 -33.83
N THR A 39 6.58 9.58 -34.96
CA THR A 39 7.21 9.60 -36.29
C THR A 39 7.54 11.01 -36.78
N THR A 40 6.65 11.98 -36.54
CA THR A 40 6.78 13.34 -37.09
C THR A 40 7.45 14.33 -36.13
N GLY A 41 7.53 13.99 -34.84
CA GLY A 41 7.94 14.91 -33.77
C GLY A 41 6.95 16.04 -33.52
N LYS A 42 5.77 16.05 -34.17
CA LYS A 42 4.74 17.09 -34.03
C LYS A 42 3.46 16.51 -33.49
N ARG A 43 2.95 17.10 -32.40
CA ARG A 43 1.70 16.65 -31.76
C ARG A 43 0.52 16.83 -32.72
N PRO A 44 -0.21 15.76 -33.10
CA PRO A 44 -1.38 15.90 -33.96
C PRO A 44 -2.51 16.64 -33.26
N SER A 45 -3.22 17.52 -33.99
CA SER A 45 -4.30 18.35 -33.44
C SER A 45 -5.50 17.55 -32.92
N TYR A 46 -5.65 16.29 -33.34
CA TYR A 46 -6.73 15.41 -32.93
C TYR A 46 -6.38 14.46 -31.77
N LEU A 47 -5.12 14.46 -31.30
CA LEU A 47 -4.68 13.58 -30.20
C LEU A 47 -5.51 13.82 -28.94
N GLU A 48 -5.63 15.07 -28.52
CA GLU A 48 -6.31 15.43 -27.28
C GLU A 48 -7.80 15.04 -27.33
N THR A 49 -8.49 15.37 -28.42
CA THR A 49 -9.91 15.04 -28.59
C THR A 49 -10.14 13.52 -28.58
N ALA A 50 -9.28 12.76 -29.29
CA ALA A 50 -9.38 11.29 -29.33
C ALA A 50 -9.11 10.67 -27.96
N ALA A 51 -8.07 11.13 -27.27
CA ALA A 51 -7.68 10.61 -25.96
C ALA A 51 -8.70 10.94 -24.86
N ARG A 52 -9.24 12.18 -24.80
CA ARG A 52 -10.30 12.53 -23.82
C ARG A 52 -11.54 11.65 -24.00
N LYS A 53 -11.91 11.37 -25.25
CA LYS A 53 -13.06 10.53 -25.57
C LYS A 53 -12.84 9.06 -25.20
N PHE A 54 -11.66 8.53 -25.46
CA PHE A 54 -11.27 7.19 -25.02
C PHE A 54 -11.22 7.10 -23.48
N ASN A 55 -10.67 8.13 -22.84
CA ASN A 55 -10.47 8.23 -21.40
C ASN A 55 -11.73 8.68 -20.63
N THR A 56 -12.95 8.50 -21.13
CA THR A 56 -14.19 8.80 -20.38
C THR A 56 -14.84 7.49 -19.91
N PRO A 57 -15.14 7.28 -18.61
CA PRO A 57 -15.09 8.21 -17.46
C PRO A 57 -13.78 8.11 -16.63
N ASN A 58 -12.62 8.22 -17.27
CA ASN A 58 -11.26 8.06 -16.74
C ASN A 58 -10.83 6.61 -16.51
N LEU A 59 -9.91 6.13 -17.37
CA LEU A 59 -9.39 4.76 -17.35
C LEU A 59 -8.36 4.54 -16.25
N LEU A 60 -7.61 5.58 -15.85
CA LEU A 60 -6.67 5.49 -14.74
C LEU A 60 -7.40 5.37 -13.39
N GLN A 61 -8.53 6.04 -13.25
CA GLN A 61 -9.37 5.94 -12.05
C GLN A 61 -10.31 4.72 -12.07
N ASN A 62 -10.65 4.19 -13.25
CA ASN A 62 -11.54 3.05 -13.42
C ASN A 62 -10.94 2.00 -14.39
N PRO A 63 -9.82 1.34 -14.03
CA PRO A 63 -9.15 0.40 -14.91
C PRO A 63 -9.99 -0.84 -15.25
N SER A 64 -10.99 -1.19 -14.42
CA SER A 64 -11.96 -2.25 -14.69
C SER A 64 -12.85 -1.97 -15.91
N LEU A 65 -12.95 -0.71 -16.36
CA LEU A 65 -13.68 -0.28 -17.54
C LEU A 65 -12.81 -0.17 -18.81
N ALA A 66 -11.50 -0.36 -18.69
CA ALA A 66 -10.58 -0.45 -19.81
C ALA A 66 -10.45 -1.91 -20.25
N TYR A 67 -10.43 -2.18 -21.56
CA TYR A 67 -9.88 -3.47 -21.98
C TYR A 67 -8.40 -3.46 -21.59
N LYS A 68 -7.99 -4.36 -20.70
CA LYS A 68 -6.61 -4.51 -20.18
C LYS A 68 -5.53 -4.29 -21.25
N ASN A 69 -5.76 -4.80 -22.47
CA ASN A 69 -4.85 -4.62 -23.60
C ASN A 69 -4.75 -3.15 -24.08
N GLU A 70 -5.86 -2.42 -24.17
CA GLU A 70 -5.88 -1.02 -24.64
C GLU A 70 -5.12 -0.09 -23.69
N PHE A 71 -5.27 -0.29 -22.38
CA PHE A 71 -4.53 0.47 -21.37
C PHE A 71 -3.02 0.27 -21.53
N CYS A 72 -2.58 -0.99 -21.57
CA CYS A 72 -1.17 -1.33 -21.66
C CYS A 72 -0.54 -0.89 -22.98
N THR A 73 -1.25 -1.03 -24.11
CA THR A 73 -0.79 -0.50 -25.40
C THR A 73 -0.66 1.02 -25.38
N THR A 74 -1.65 1.73 -24.82
CA THR A 74 -1.60 3.20 -24.71
C THR A 74 -0.42 3.66 -23.86
N CYS A 75 -0.23 3.04 -22.69
CA CYS A 75 0.92 3.31 -21.82
C CYS A 75 2.24 3.08 -22.58
N GLY A 76 2.38 1.92 -23.21
CA GLY A 76 3.60 1.56 -23.95
C GLY A 76 3.94 2.58 -25.03
N LEU A 77 2.96 3.02 -25.82
CA LEU A 77 3.16 4.01 -26.88
C LEU A 77 3.53 5.41 -26.34
N ILE A 78 2.90 5.86 -25.26
CA ILE A 78 3.23 7.14 -24.63
C ILE A 78 4.66 7.11 -24.09
N VAL A 79 5.03 6.05 -23.36
CA VAL A 79 6.38 5.90 -22.82
C VAL A 79 7.42 5.81 -23.94
N ASP A 80 7.15 5.03 -24.99
CA ASP A 80 8.00 4.95 -26.18
C ASP A 80 8.18 6.29 -26.89
N LEU A 81 7.10 7.09 -26.99
CA LEU A 81 7.14 8.44 -27.53
C LEU A 81 8.06 9.34 -26.67
N MET A 82 7.91 9.31 -25.34
CA MET A 82 8.79 10.05 -24.42
C MET A 82 10.25 9.63 -24.53
N PHE A 83 10.50 8.32 -24.63
CA PHE A 83 11.85 7.78 -24.83
C PHE A 83 12.46 8.27 -26.14
N TYR A 84 11.68 8.24 -27.23
CA TYR A 84 12.12 8.72 -28.54
C TYR A 84 12.42 10.21 -28.53
N GLN A 85 11.52 11.04 -27.98
CA GLN A 85 11.69 12.49 -27.92
C GLN A 85 12.94 12.88 -27.12
N ARG A 86 13.19 12.21 -25.98
CA ARG A 86 14.38 12.45 -25.15
C ARG A 86 15.67 12.01 -25.85
N LYS A 87 15.72 10.78 -26.37
CA LYS A 87 16.95 10.21 -26.95
C LYS A 87 17.31 10.78 -28.32
N TYR A 88 16.30 11.10 -29.14
CA TYR A 88 16.49 11.40 -30.56
C TYR A 88 15.83 12.70 -31.02
N GLY A 89 14.79 13.17 -30.31
CA GLY A 89 14.03 14.36 -30.68
C GLY A 89 14.67 15.70 -30.28
N GLY A 90 15.70 15.69 -29.44
CA GLY A 90 16.36 16.92 -28.97
C GLY A 90 15.49 17.79 -28.07
N ILE A 91 14.48 17.20 -27.40
CA ILE A 91 13.59 17.92 -26.48
C ILE A 91 14.37 18.43 -25.27
N SER A 92 14.11 19.68 -24.85
CA SER A 92 14.70 20.25 -23.64
C SER A 92 14.09 19.61 -22.38
N ASP A 93 14.79 19.65 -21.25
CA ASP A 93 14.27 19.16 -19.95
C ASP A 93 12.93 19.83 -19.58
N ILE A 94 12.81 21.13 -19.89
CA ILE A 94 11.60 21.93 -19.66
C ILE A 94 10.45 21.42 -20.52
N ASP A 95 10.70 21.18 -21.81
CA ASP A 95 9.65 20.72 -22.72
C ASP A 95 9.29 19.26 -22.47
N PHE A 96 10.24 18.41 -22.06
CA PHE A 96 9.95 17.05 -21.62
C PHE A 96 9.04 17.06 -20.39
N THR A 97 9.31 17.93 -19.41
CA THR A 97 8.45 18.08 -18.22
C THR A 97 7.03 18.52 -18.61
N LYS A 98 6.88 19.42 -19.58
CA LYS A 98 5.58 19.81 -20.12
C LYS A 98 4.86 18.68 -20.87
N GLU A 99 5.58 17.80 -21.55
CA GLU A 99 4.97 16.60 -22.16
C GLU A 99 4.44 15.64 -21.09
N VAL A 100 5.19 15.41 -20.01
CA VAL A 100 4.71 14.61 -18.85
C VAL A 100 3.46 15.24 -18.24
N GLU A 101 3.47 16.57 -18.03
CA GLU A 101 2.30 17.32 -17.55
C GLU A 101 1.10 17.18 -18.50
N PHE A 102 1.32 17.29 -19.81
CA PHE A 102 0.28 17.14 -20.83
C PHE A 102 -0.39 15.76 -20.76
N PHE A 103 0.39 14.67 -20.70
CA PHE A 103 -0.17 13.32 -20.60
C PHE A 103 -0.86 13.08 -19.25
N CYS A 104 -0.34 13.65 -18.16
CA CYS A 104 -1.04 13.61 -16.88
C CYS A 104 -2.43 14.26 -16.96
N ASN A 105 -2.53 15.48 -17.54
CA ASN A 105 -3.79 16.21 -17.68
C ASN A 105 -4.80 15.48 -18.58
N LEU A 106 -4.29 14.67 -19.52
CA LEU A 106 -5.12 13.93 -20.47
C LEU A 106 -5.71 12.66 -19.85
N PHE A 107 -4.92 11.96 -19.05
CA PHE A 107 -5.27 10.61 -18.60
C PHE A 107 -5.67 10.52 -17.13
N SER A 108 -5.11 11.35 -16.22
CA SER A 108 -5.24 11.13 -14.78
C SER A 108 -6.56 11.63 -14.17
N GLY A 109 -7.22 12.59 -14.81
CA GLY A 109 -8.39 13.29 -14.25
C GLY A 109 -8.08 14.21 -13.07
N ASN A 110 -6.80 14.42 -12.76
CA ASN A 110 -6.39 15.41 -11.77
C ASN A 110 -6.46 16.83 -12.33
N ASN A 111 -6.57 17.81 -11.44
CA ASN A 111 -6.47 19.22 -11.78
C ASN A 111 -5.07 19.59 -12.30
N GLU A 112 -5.01 20.64 -13.12
CA GLU A 112 -3.77 21.10 -13.78
C GLU A 112 -2.62 21.33 -12.81
N ARG A 113 -2.88 21.97 -11.65
CA ARG A 113 -1.84 22.22 -10.65
C ARG A 113 -1.26 20.93 -10.03
N VAL A 114 -2.07 19.88 -9.93
CA VAL A 114 -1.65 18.57 -9.41
C VAL A 114 -0.77 17.88 -10.45
N CYS A 115 -1.19 17.87 -11.72
CA CYS A 115 -0.39 17.31 -12.81
C CYS A 115 0.94 18.04 -13.03
N LYS A 116 0.95 19.37 -12.89
CA LYS A 116 2.18 20.16 -12.91
C LYS A 116 3.13 19.76 -11.79
N GLY A 117 2.61 19.56 -10.57
CA GLY A 117 3.38 19.08 -9.43
C GLY A 117 3.99 17.70 -9.68
N TYR A 118 3.18 16.73 -10.07
CA TYR A 118 3.65 15.38 -10.42
C TYR A 118 4.72 15.39 -11.52
N ALA A 119 4.49 16.14 -12.59
CA ALA A 119 5.45 16.26 -13.68
C ALA A 119 6.77 16.87 -13.20
N SER A 120 6.71 17.98 -12.43
CA SER A 120 7.91 18.65 -11.92
C SER A 120 8.74 17.76 -11.01
N LEU A 121 8.09 16.94 -10.19
CA LEU A 121 8.77 16.03 -9.26
C LEU A 121 9.36 14.79 -9.96
N ASN A 122 8.64 14.19 -10.92
CA ASN A 122 9.01 12.88 -11.48
C ASN A 122 9.77 12.97 -12.81
N ALA A 123 9.62 14.04 -13.59
CA ALA A 123 10.28 14.16 -14.90
C ALA A 123 11.81 14.03 -14.82
N PRO A 124 12.53 14.60 -13.83
CA PRO A 124 13.97 14.38 -13.71
C PRO A 124 14.36 12.90 -13.54
N VAL A 125 13.56 12.12 -12.80
CA VAL A 125 13.77 10.69 -12.62
C VAL A 125 13.54 9.95 -13.93
N PHE A 126 12.46 10.26 -14.66
CA PHE A 126 12.20 9.68 -15.98
C PHE A 126 13.33 9.99 -16.96
N MET A 127 13.80 11.24 -17.03
CA MET A 127 14.94 11.61 -17.87
C MET A 127 16.20 10.80 -17.51
N TYR A 128 16.51 10.67 -16.21
CA TYR A 128 17.66 9.87 -15.78
C TYR A 128 17.55 8.42 -16.24
N ILE A 129 16.39 7.79 -16.04
CA ILE A 129 16.15 6.40 -16.44
C ILE A 129 16.32 6.25 -17.95
N ILE A 130 15.77 7.17 -18.74
CA ILE A 130 15.87 7.15 -20.20
C ILE A 130 17.32 7.28 -20.65
N ASP A 131 18.06 8.22 -20.07
CA ASP A 131 19.43 8.54 -20.47
C ASP A 131 20.42 7.43 -20.11
N HIS A 132 20.20 6.73 -18.99
CA HIS A 132 21.15 5.75 -18.45
C HIS A 132 20.77 4.29 -18.71
N LYS A 133 19.47 3.97 -18.89
CA LYS A 133 19.05 2.60 -19.19
C LYS A 133 18.96 2.37 -20.70
N GLN A 134 19.83 1.49 -21.18
CA GLN A 134 19.85 1.07 -22.58
C GLN A 134 18.73 0.06 -22.84
N ASN A 135 18.09 0.18 -24.00
CA ASN A 135 17.14 -0.79 -24.56
C ASN A 135 15.88 -1.11 -23.73
N ILE A 136 15.49 -0.25 -22.77
CA ILE A 136 14.16 -0.35 -22.13
C ILE A 136 13.08 0.15 -23.11
N THR A 137 12.01 -0.62 -23.26
CA THR A 137 10.82 -0.27 -24.05
C THR A 137 9.70 0.26 -23.17
N GLY A 138 8.76 1.00 -23.76
CA GLY A 138 7.57 1.45 -23.06
C GLY A 138 6.72 0.29 -22.53
N ALA A 139 6.61 -0.81 -23.30
CA ALA A 139 5.89 -2.01 -22.85
C ALA A 139 6.52 -2.62 -21.58
N GLU A 140 7.85 -2.69 -21.50
CA GLU A 140 8.55 -3.19 -20.32
C GLU A 140 8.38 -2.27 -19.11
N ALA A 141 8.53 -0.96 -19.29
CA ALA A 141 8.31 0.01 -18.21
C ALA A 141 6.87 -0.06 -17.67
N CYS A 142 5.88 -0.10 -18.56
CA CYS A 142 4.47 -0.24 -18.19
C CYS A 142 4.16 -1.63 -17.59
N GLY A 143 4.85 -2.69 -18.01
CA GLY A 143 4.71 -4.03 -17.44
C GLY A 143 5.17 -4.10 -15.98
N ILE A 144 6.14 -3.27 -15.56
CA ILE A 144 6.56 -3.15 -14.17
C ILE A 144 5.53 -2.33 -13.37
N SER A 145 5.27 -1.10 -13.80
CA SER A 145 4.49 -0.14 -13.01
C SER A 145 2.98 -0.43 -13.03
N TYR A 146 2.49 -1.08 -14.07
CA TYR A 146 1.06 -1.36 -14.25
C TYR A 146 0.76 -2.87 -14.37
N GLN A 147 1.55 -3.70 -13.67
CA GLN A 147 1.30 -5.14 -13.59
C GLN A 147 -0.13 -5.45 -13.09
N TYR A 148 -0.69 -4.60 -12.23
CA TYR A 148 -2.03 -4.75 -11.67
C TYR A 148 -3.14 -4.60 -12.71
N GLN A 149 -3.01 -3.59 -13.58
CA GLN A 149 -3.87 -3.38 -14.74
C GLN A 149 -3.65 -4.47 -15.79
N GLY A 150 -2.67 -5.34 -15.56
CA GLY A 150 -2.44 -6.56 -16.30
C GLY A 150 -1.39 -6.44 -17.38
N CYS A 151 -0.60 -5.36 -17.39
CA CYS A 151 0.46 -5.21 -18.36
C CYS A 151 1.50 -6.33 -18.19
N GLU A 152 1.76 -7.04 -19.28
CA GLU A 152 2.65 -8.19 -19.25
C GLU A 152 4.10 -7.72 -19.13
N LEU A 153 4.84 -8.40 -18.25
CA LEU A 153 6.26 -8.17 -18.08
C LEU A 153 7.04 -9.32 -18.74
N PRO A 154 8.02 -9.03 -19.61
CA PRO A 154 8.84 -10.07 -20.24
C PRO A 154 9.66 -10.90 -19.26
N GLU A 155 10.02 -12.12 -19.66
CA GLU A 155 10.87 -13.05 -18.85
C GLU A 155 12.27 -12.51 -18.56
N THR A 156 12.76 -11.52 -19.33
CA THR A 156 14.07 -10.87 -19.11
C THR A 156 14.19 -10.16 -17.77
N PHE A 157 13.06 -9.83 -17.13
CA PHE A 157 13.00 -9.25 -15.78
C PHE A 157 12.90 -10.31 -14.68
N ASP A 158 12.85 -11.59 -15.04
CA ASP A 158 12.82 -12.67 -14.08
C ASP A 158 14.21 -12.88 -13.44
N TRP A 159 14.25 -12.93 -12.11
CA TRP A 159 15.43 -13.22 -11.31
C TRP A 159 15.05 -14.06 -10.10
N SER A 160 15.99 -14.87 -9.62
CA SER A 160 15.80 -15.65 -8.39
C SER A 160 16.88 -15.35 -7.37
N ILE A 161 16.48 -15.36 -6.10
CA ILE A 161 17.42 -15.35 -4.98
C ILE A 161 17.89 -16.77 -4.67
N GLU A 162 19.09 -16.88 -4.11
CA GLU A 162 19.58 -18.14 -3.57
C GLU A 162 18.90 -18.41 -2.21
N ILE A 163 18.17 -19.51 -2.12
CA ILE A 163 17.55 -19.98 -0.88
C ILE A 163 18.48 -21.02 -0.25
N PRO A 164 18.93 -20.82 1.01
CA PRO A 164 19.75 -21.81 1.70
C PRO A 164 19.04 -23.17 1.80
N PRO A 165 19.76 -24.30 1.63
CA PRO A 165 19.15 -25.62 1.72
C PRO A 165 18.62 -25.91 3.14
N GLY A 166 17.78 -26.93 3.23
CA GLY A 166 17.16 -27.38 4.48
C GLY A 166 15.67 -27.04 4.55
N ASN A 167 15.01 -27.65 5.53
CA ASN A 167 13.61 -27.38 5.84
C ASN A 167 13.52 -26.35 6.98
N THR A 168 12.36 -25.73 7.12
CA THR A 168 12.07 -24.92 8.31
C THR A 168 12.27 -25.75 9.58
N VAL A 169 12.76 -25.10 10.64
CA VAL A 169 12.91 -25.72 11.97
C VAL A 169 11.57 -26.16 12.55
N GLN A 170 11.58 -27.00 13.58
CA GLN A 170 10.35 -27.34 14.31
C GLN A 170 9.86 -26.12 15.10
N LYS A 171 8.56 -25.81 15.00
CA LYS A 171 7.95 -24.72 15.77
C LYS A 171 7.86 -25.12 17.25
N PRO A 172 8.43 -24.35 18.18
CA PRO A 172 8.18 -24.53 19.61
C PRO A 172 6.69 -24.37 19.92
N GLN A 173 6.16 -25.16 20.86
CA GLN A 173 4.77 -25.00 21.30
C GLN A 173 4.66 -23.82 22.27
N SER A 174 3.77 -22.87 21.96
CA SER A 174 3.41 -21.81 22.89
C SER A 174 2.66 -22.40 24.08
N THR A 175 3.06 -21.98 25.29
CA THR A 175 2.33 -22.34 26.51
C THR A 175 1.36 -21.24 26.94
N GLY A 176 1.50 -20.02 26.39
CA GLY A 176 0.64 -18.86 26.68
C GLY A 176 0.66 -18.42 28.14
N ARG A 177 1.61 -18.92 28.96
CA ARG A 177 1.64 -18.68 30.41
C ARG A 177 2.22 -17.32 30.78
N ASN A 178 3.21 -16.87 30.02
CA ASN A 178 3.78 -15.54 30.17
C ASN A 178 3.73 -14.82 28.82
N SER A 179 3.38 -13.54 28.87
CA SER A 179 3.32 -12.67 27.70
C SER A 179 3.86 -11.29 28.02
N PHE A 180 4.27 -10.59 26.96
CA PHE A 180 4.62 -9.18 26.98
C PHE A 180 3.85 -8.48 25.87
N ASN A 181 3.73 -7.16 25.93
CA ASN A 181 2.88 -6.42 25.02
C ASN A 181 3.69 -5.56 24.05
N ILE A 182 3.22 -5.45 22.81
CA ILE A 182 3.76 -4.54 21.80
C ILE A 182 2.66 -3.62 21.33
N LEU A 183 2.89 -2.31 21.37
CA LEU A 183 2.02 -1.34 20.73
C LEU A 183 2.35 -1.29 19.23
N HIS A 184 1.35 -1.45 18.36
CA HIS A 184 1.53 -1.32 16.91
C HIS A 184 0.69 -0.18 16.37
N ILE A 185 1.38 0.84 15.89
CA ILE A 185 0.83 2.01 15.19
C ILE A 185 1.48 2.13 13.82
N THR A 186 0.79 2.73 12.86
CA THR A 186 1.27 2.89 11.49
C THR A 186 0.52 4.04 10.83
N ASP A 187 0.95 4.48 9.65
CA ASP A 187 0.19 5.34 8.73
C ASP A 187 -0.41 6.56 9.47
N ILE A 188 0.49 7.42 9.96
CA ILE A 188 0.12 8.64 10.67
C ILE A 188 -0.36 9.68 9.67
N HIS A 189 0.36 9.87 8.57
CA HIS A 189 0.10 10.92 7.57
C HIS A 189 -0.23 12.27 8.22
N TYR A 190 0.74 12.82 8.95
CA TYR A 190 0.59 14.15 9.51
C TYR A 190 0.58 15.19 8.39
N ASP A 191 -0.50 15.96 8.32
CA ASP A 191 -0.65 17.07 7.40
C ASP A 191 -0.55 18.43 8.13
N PRO A 192 0.59 19.15 7.99
CA PRO A 192 0.74 20.50 8.53
C PRO A 192 -0.20 21.53 7.89
N ARG A 193 -0.79 21.22 6.74
CA ARG A 193 -1.66 22.12 5.97
C ARG A 193 -3.15 21.87 6.21
N TYR A 194 -3.49 20.84 6.98
CA TYR A 194 -4.87 20.53 7.36
C TYR A 194 -5.51 21.74 8.04
N ALA A 195 -6.66 22.16 7.52
CA ALA A 195 -7.45 23.26 8.07
C ALA A 195 -8.92 22.84 8.22
N GLU A 196 -9.41 22.91 9.46
CA GLU A 196 -10.84 22.80 9.77
C GLU A 196 -11.63 23.88 9.00
N GLY A 197 -12.83 23.55 8.53
CA GLY A 197 -13.67 24.51 7.81
C GLY A 197 -13.47 24.51 6.28
N LYS A 198 -12.42 23.86 5.79
CA LYS A 198 -12.14 23.71 4.35
C LYS A 198 -13.03 22.67 3.69
N THR A 199 -13.11 22.71 2.38
CA THR A 199 -13.88 21.71 1.61
C THR A 199 -13.25 20.31 1.72
N ASN A 200 -14.08 19.29 1.93
CA ASN A 200 -13.70 17.88 1.79
C ASN A 200 -13.94 17.34 0.36
N ASN A 201 -14.48 18.17 -0.55
CA ASN A 201 -14.76 17.87 -1.94
C ASN A 201 -14.06 18.85 -2.89
N CYS A 202 -12.73 18.83 -2.85
CA CYS A 202 -11.87 19.79 -3.55
C CYS A 202 -11.56 19.42 -5.02
N GLY A 203 -11.93 18.23 -5.50
CA GLY A 203 -11.55 17.73 -6.82
C GLY A 203 -10.05 17.41 -6.96
N GLU A 204 -9.36 17.16 -5.85
CA GLU A 204 -7.93 16.82 -5.79
C GLU A 204 -7.72 15.58 -4.92
N PRO A 205 -6.54 14.91 -5.00
CA PRO A 205 -6.30 13.69 -4.24
C PRO A 205 -6.32 13.90 -2.72
N VAL A 206 -6.05 15.12 -2.24
CA VAL A 206 -6.15 15.50 -0.82
C VAL A 206 -6.86 16.85 -0.68
N CYS A 207 -7.86 16.87 0.18
CA CYS A 207 -8.70 18.00 0.53
C CYS A 207 -8.38 18.51 1.94
N CYS A 208 -9.26 19.34 2.52
CA CYS A 208 -9.07 19.95 3.83
C CYS A 208 -7.81 20.83 3.94
N GLN A 209 -7.30 21.38 2.84
CA GLN A 209 -6.06 22.13 2.81
C GLN A 209 -6.28 23.63 3.01
N ASN A 210 -5.36 24.28 3.72
CA ASN A 210 -5.41 25.74 3.96
C ASN A 210 -5.46 26.61 2.68
N ASP A 211 -5.01 26.09 1.54
CA ASP A 211 -5.01 26.75 0.23
C ASP A 211 -6.15 26.30 -0.69
N GLN A 212 -7.16 25.64 -0.14
CA GLN A 212 -8.41 25.29 -0.81
C GLN A 212 -9.56 26.20 -0.32
N PRO A 213 -10.69 26.24 -1.04
CA PRO A 213 -11.88 26.98 -0.61
C PRO A 213 -12.42 26.49 0.73
N ASP A 214 -13.18 27.35 1.40
CA ASP A 214 -13.98 26.95 2.56
C ASP A 214 -15.15 26.07 2.11
N GLY A 215 -15.58 25.15 2.97
CA GLY A 215 -16.76 24.33 2.72
C GLY A 215 -18.03 25.19 2.70
N ILE A 216 -18.97 24.84 1.82
CA ILE A 216 -20.23 25.62 1.66
C ILE A 216 -21.33 25.10 2.58
N THR A 217 -21.38 23.79 2.81
CA THR A 217 -22.37 23.12 3.67
C THR A 217 -21.67 22.32 4.75
N SER A 218 -22.41 21.91 5.79
CA SER A 218 -21.89 21.05 6.86
C SER A 218 -21.32 19.75 6.34
N GLU A 219 -21.88 19.18 5.28
CA GLU A 219 -21.45 17.91 4.69
C GLU A 219 -20.16 18.05 3.86
N ASP A 220 -19.93 19.25 3.32
CA ASP A 220 -18.73 19.60 2.54
C ASP A 220 -17.61 20.17 3.42
N THR A 221 -17.82 20.29 4.73
CA THR A 221 -16.88 20.97 5.62
C THR A 221 -16.05 19.98 6.43
N CYS A 222 -14.73 20.08 6.31
CA CYS A 222 -13.78 19.28 7.09
C CYS A 222 -13.88 19.55 8.59
N GLY A 223 -13.94 18.47 9.37
CA GLY A 223 -14.10 18.52 10.82
C GLY A 223 -12.88 19.01 11.60
N TYR A 224 -13.02 19.08 12.92
CA TYR A 224 -11.91 19.47 13.79
C TYR A 224 -10.88 18.34 13.91
N TRP A 225 -11.27 17.09 14.10
CA TRP A 225 -10.30 16.00 14.30
C TRP A 225 -9.75 15.45 12.99
N SER A 226 -10.58 15.35 11.96
CA SER A 226 -10.20 15.04 10.58
C SER A 226 -11.49 15.03 9.74
N ASP A 227 -11.37 14.61 8.48
CA ASP A 227 -12.47 14.13 7.64
C ASP A 227 -12.19 12.68 7.16
N TYR A 228 -13.22 11.95 6.75
CA TYR A 228 -13.07 10.59 6.24
C TYR A 228 -12.62 10.55 4.78
N ILE A 229 -12.94 11.59 3.99
CA ILE A 229 -12.77 11.58 2.54
C ILE A 229 -11.60 12.46 2.14
N ASN A 230 -10.60 11.85 1.48
CA ASN A 230 -9.44 12.53 0.91
C ASN A 230 -8.73 13.48 1.91
N ALA A 231 -8.68 13.13 3.19
CA ALA A 231 -8.14 14.02 4.21
C ALA A 231 -7.19 13.28 5.16
N ASP A 232 -5.98 13.82 5.25
CA ASP A 232 -5.02 13.44 6.27
C ASP A 232 -5.30 14.13 7.60
N ILE A 233 -4.47 13.87 8.62
CA ILE A 233 -4.77 14.31 9.98
C ILE A 233 -3.91 15.49 10.44
N PRO A 234 -4.50 16.44 11.18
CA PRO A 234 -3.76 17.54 11.79
C PRO A 234 -2.96 17.09 13.01
N TRP A 235 -1.98 17.90 13.43
CA TRP A 235 -1.10 17.62 14.58
C TRP A 235 -1.85 17.26 15.87
N ARG A 236 -2.97 17.92 16.13
CA ARG A 236 -3.81 17.66 17.31
C ARG A 236 -4.33 16.21 17.37
N THR A 237 -4.65 15.62 16.23
CA THR A 237 -5.17 14.26 16.12
C THR A 237 -4.05 13.24 16.27
N VAL A 238 -2.88 13.54 15.69
CA VAL A 238 -1.64 12.78 15.95
C VAL A 238 -1.37 12.71 17.45
N MET A 239 -1.30 13.86 18.12
CA MET A 239 -0.99 13.91 19.55
C MET A 239 -2.08 13.28 20.41
N GLU A 240 -3.37 13.44 20.08
CA GLU A 240 -4.45 12.78 20.80
C GLU A 240 -4.34 11.26 20.74
N ALA A 241 -4.03 10.69 19.57
CA ALA A 241 -3.83 9.26 19.43
C ALA A 241 -2.58 8.77 20.20
N LEU A 242 -1.44 9.46 20.06
CA LEU A 242 -0.22 9.11 20.78
C LEU A 242 -0.42 9.21 22.31
N ASP A 243 -1.09 10.25 22.79
CA ASP A 243 -1.41 10.41 24.21
C ASP A 243 -2.33 9.32 24.74
N GLU A 244 -3.32 8.88 23.95
CA GLU A 244 -4.22 7.78 24.36
C GLU A 244 -3.43 6.50 24.63
N THR A 245 -2.47 6.17 23.76
CA THR A 245 -1.69 4.94 23.89
C THR A 245 -0.94 4.85 25.23
N LYS A 246 -0.59 6.00 25.86
CA LYS A 246 0.11 6.03 27.17
C LYS A 246 -0.70 5.40 28.31
N LYS A 247 -2.01 5.21 28.14
CA LYS A 247 -2.87 4.53 29.12
C LYS A 247 -2.67 3.02 29.12
N GLN A 248 -2.06 2.47 28.07
CA GLN A 248 -1.79 1.05 27.91
C GLN A 248 -0.40 0.69 28.46
N GLN A 249 -0.18 -0.60 28.71
CA GLN A 249 1.12 -1.14 29.14
C GLN A 249 1.72 -1.98 28.01
N TYR A 250 2.92 -1.60 27.55
CA TYR A 250 3.66 -2.27 26.49
C TYR A 250 5.16 -2.14 26.71
N ASP A 251 5.90 -3.13 26.21
CA ASP A 251 7.35 -3.28 26.37
C ASP A 251 8.12 -2.76 25.15
N TYR A 252 7.44 -2.69 24.00
CA TYR A 252 7.99 -2.19 22.74
C TYR A 252 6.92 -1.48 21.92
N VAL A 253 7.35 -0.63 20.98
CA VAL A 253 6.48 -0.04 19.96
C VAL A 253 6.96 -0.45 18.57
N TYR A 254 6.05 -0.94 17.74
CA TYR A 254 6.23 -1.10 16.31
C TYR A 254 5.55 0.06 15.60
N PHE A 255 6.36 0.80 14.84
CA PHE A 255 5.90 1.88 13.99
C PHE A 255 6.26 1.57 12.53
N THR A 256 5.27 1.19 11.73
CA THR A 256 5.52 0.67 10.37
C THR A 256 5.45 1.73 9.27
N GLY A 257 5.76 2.99 9.55
CA GLY A 257 5.99 4.03 8.53
C GLY A 257 4.77 4.87 8.15
N ASP A 258 4.94 5.67 7.10
CA ASP A 258 3.98 6.63 6.55
C ASP A 258 3.60 7.79 7.49
N ILE A 259 4.53 8.73 7.56
CA ILE A 259 4.50 9.99 8.29
C ILE A 259 3.98 11.12 7.40
N ILE A 260 4.39 11.16 6.13
CA ILE A 260 4.13 12.30 5.24
C ILE A 260 2.73 12.19 4.62
N ALA A 261 2.00 13.31 4.61
CA ALA A 261 0.68 13.42 3.99
C ALA A 261 0.64 13.01 2.50
N HIS A 262 -0.55 12.67 2.01
CA HIS A 262 -0.88 12.28 0.65
C HIS A 262 -0.82 13.42 -0.37
N ARG A 263 -0.34 14.61 0.02
CA ARG A 263 -0.11 15.75 -0.88
C ARG A 263 1.13 15.54 -1.76
N THR A 264 1.16 14.41 -2.44
CA THR A 264 2.33 13.82 -3.11
C THR A 264 2.86 14.65 -4.28
N TRP A 265 2.02 15.50 -4.88
CA TRP A 265 2.41 16.42 -5.95
C TRP A 265 3.17 17.66 -5.46
N ASN A 266 3.30 17.86 -4.15
CA ASN A 266 3.95 19.03 -3.56
C ASN A 266 4.69 18.67 -2.27
N THR A 267 5.74 17.85 -2.40
CA THR A 267 6.67 17.50 -1.33
C THR A 267 8.05 18.09 -1.60
N SER A 268 8.93 18.12 -0.58
CA SER A 268 10.34 18.50 -0.73
C SER A 268 11.20 17.76 0.30
N VAL A 269 12.50 17.60 0.03
CA VAL A 269 13.44 17.03 1.02
C VAL A 269 13.39 17.81 2.35
N LEU A 270 13.30 19.15 2.27
CA LEU A 270 13.30 20.02 3.43
C LEU A 270 12.04 19.81 4.29
N ASP A 271 10.86 19.87 3.68
CA ASP A 271 9.58 19.73 4.39
C ASP A 271 9.45 18.31 4.96
N ASN A 272 9.76 17.28 4.16
CA ASN A 272 9.70 15.90 4.63
C ASN A 272 10.67 15.67 5.80
N THR A 273 11.89 16.21 5.73
CA THR A 273 12.87 16.14 6.83
C THR A 273 12.29 16.72 8.12
N GLN A 274 11.63 17.88 8.06
CA GLN A 274 11.06 18.55 9.22
C GLN A 274 9.89 17.76 9.81
N ILE A 275 8.97 17.27 8.96
CA ILE A 275 7.80 16.51 9.38
C ILE A 275 8.21 15.17 10.00
N ILE A 276 9.13 14.44 9.36
CA ILE A 276 9.67 13.17 9.87
C ILE A 276 10.36 13.40 11.22
N ALA A 277 11.20 14.44 11.31
CA ALA A 277 11.87 14.75 12.57
C ALA A 277 10.88 15.07 13.69
N GLN A 278 9.84 15.86 13.39
CA GLN A 278 8.79 16.23 14.35
C GLN A 278 8.04 15.01 14.88
N ILE A 279 7.61 14.11 13.99
CA ILE A 279 6.92 12.88 14.41
C ILE A 279 7.85 11.98 15.22
N MET A 280 9.07 11.73 14.75
CA MET A 280 10.02 10.88 15.45
C MET A 280 10.38 11.44 16.84
N ASP A 281 10.46 12.76 16.99
CA ASP A 281 10.64 13.40 18.30
C ASP A 281 9.39 13.29 19.18
N ALA A 282 8.19 13.36 18.63
CA ALA A 282 6.96 13.11 19.39
C ALA A 282 6.84 11.65 19.85
N LEU A 283 7.25 10.68 19.03
CA LEU A 283 7.34 9.27 19.43
C LEU A 283 8.34 9.10 20.59
N ASP A 284 9.52 9.72 20.52
CA ASP A 284 10.55 9.68 21.58
C ASP A 284 10.07 10.34 22.88
N GLN A 285 9.36 11.46 22.79
CA GLN A 285 8.79 12.12 23.95
C GLN A 285 7.66 11.31 24.60
N THR A 286 6.87 10.63 23.77
CA THR A 286 5.70 9.85 24.18
C THR A 286 6.09 8.53 24.82
N TYR A 287 6.97 7.77 24.17
CA TYR A 287 7.29 6.39 24.54
C TYR A 287 8.55 6.30 25.40
N LYS A 288 8.47 5.49 26.47
CA LYS A 288 9.60 5.22 27.38
C LYS A 288 10.26 3.87 27.13
N VAL A 289 9.83 3.20 26.07
CA VAL A 289 10.35 1.92 25.60
C VAL A 289 10.87 2.07 24.16
N PRO A 290 11.69 1.13 23.66
CA PRO A 290 12.20 1.19 22.30
C PRO A 290 11.09 1.24 21.24
N VAL A 291 11.24 2.12 20.26
CA VAL A 291 10.41 2.19 19.05
C VAL A 291 11.21 1.62 17.88
N TYR A 292 10.66 0.60 17.22
CA TYR A 292 11.23 0.00 16.01
C TYR A 292 10.46 0.52 14.80
N VAL A 293 11.19 1.15 13.86
CA VAL A 293 10.60 1.96 12.79
C VAL A 293 10.90 1.35 11.44
N ALA A 294 9.87 0.95 10.70
CA ALA A 294 9.96 0.68 9.27
C ALA A 294 9.67 1.96 8.48
N LEU A 295 10.29 2.11 7.31
CA LEU A 295 9.98 3.20 6.38
C LEU A 295 8.77 2.81 5.53
N GLY A 296 7.82 3.72 5.36
CA GLY A 296 6.72 3.65 4.43
C GLY A 296 7.01 4.34 3.10
N ASN A 297 6.06 4.29 2.17
CA ASN A 297 6.29 4.77 0.82
C ASN A 297 6.23 6.31 0.73
N HIS A 298 5.65 6.99 1.72
CA HIS A 298 5.50 8.45 1.72
C HIS A 298 6.72 9.23 2.25
N GLU A 299 7.67 8.59 2.95
CA GLU A 299 8.84 9.31 3.51
C GLU A 299 9.77 9.89 2.44
N ALA A 300 9.98 9.15 1.34
CA ALA A 300 10.90 9.54 0.28
C ALA A 300 10.44 10.81 -0.46
N HIS A 301 11.39 11.49 -1.10
CA HIS A 301 11.10 12.61 -1.97
C HIS A 301 11.79 12.41 -3.34
N PRO A 302 11.03 12.45 -4.45
CA PRO A 302 9.56 12.38 -4.51
C PRO A 302 8.97 11.13 -3.81
N PRO A 303 7.67 11.11 -3.46
CA PRO A 303 7.05 9.96 -2.79
C PRO A 303 7.25 8.67 -3.59
N ASN A 304 7.33 7.54 -2.89
CA ASN A 304 7.60 6.19 -3.40
C ASN A 304 9.05 5.95 -3.92
N LEU A 305 9.82 7.00 -4.21
CA LEU A 305 11.06 6.86 -4.99
C LEU A 305 12.30 6.56 -4.14
N TYR A 306 12.49 5.28 -3.81
CA TYR A 306 13.68 4.78 -3.12
C TYR A 306 14.80 4.42 -4.09
N SER A 307 15.88 5.22 -4.12
CA SER A 307 16.94 5.14 -5.13
C SER A 307 18.27 4.57 -4.64
N GLU A 308 18.83 3.61 -5.38
CA GLU A 308 20.20 3.12 -5.18
C GLU A 308 21.28 4.14 -5.62
N ILE A 309 20.89 5.25 -6.24
CA ILE A 309 21.80 6.31 -6.64
C ILE A 309 22.20 7.12 -5.40
N GLN A 310 23.47 7.06 -5.01
CA GLN A 310 23.96 7.66 -3.76
C GLN A 310 24.86 8.89 -3.98
N ASN A 311 25.29 9.13 -5.22
CA ASN A 311 26.27 10.15 -5.59
C ASN A 311 25.65 11.38 -6.27
N ASP A 312 24.32 11.47 -6.30
CA ASP A 312 23.57 12.60 -6.84
C ASP A 312 22.49 13.00 -5.84
N ASP A 313 22.61 14.19 -5.27
CA ASP A 313 21.70 14.70 -4.24
C ASP A 313 20.26 14.87 -4.76
N LEU A 314 20.07 14.99 -6.07
CA LEU A 314 18.73 15.08 -6.68
C LEU A 314 17.97 13.75 -6.58
N PHE A 315 18.68 12.63 -6.65
CA PHE A 315 18.07 11.29 -6.70
C PHE A 315 18.28 10.48 -5.42
N SER A 316 19.25 10.87 -4.58
CA SER A 316 19.62 10.10 -3.41
C SER A 316 18.59 10.18 -2.30
N THR A 317 18.24 9.02 -1.73
CA THR A 317 17.45 8.91 -0.50
C THR A 317 18.31 8.87 0.78
N LYS A 318 19.61 9.14 0.67
CA LYS A 318 20.53 9.09 1.83
C LYS A 318 20.17 10.08 2.92
N TRP A 319 19.58 11.24 2.56
CA TRP A 319 19.10 12.23 3.53
C TRP A 319 18.11 11.60 4.53
N LEU A 320 17.21 10.74 4.04
CA LEU A 320 16.21 10.04 4.84
C LEU A 320 16.88 9.00 5.75
N TYR A 321 17.82 8.23 5.22
CA TYR A 321 18.56 7.22 5.99
C TYR A 321 19.41 7.84 7.10
N ASN A 322 19.98 9.04 6.87
CA ASN A 322 20.71 9.78 7.90
C ASN A 322 19.79 10.20 9.05
N ILE A 323 18.57 10.67 8.73
CA ILE A 323 17.57 11.02 9.76
C ILE A 323 17.15 9.76 10.53
N LEU A 324 16.86 8.66 9.82
CA LEU A 324 16.50 7.39 10.44
C LEU A 324 17.61 6.91 11.40
N LEU A 325 18.86 6.90 10.95
CA LEU A 325 20.03 6.54 11.77
C LEU A 325 20.11 7.41 13.03
N GLN A 326 19.98 8.73 12.87
CA GLN A 326 20.05 9.67 13.97
C GLN A 326 18.95 9.40 15.00
N LYS A 327 17.70 9.23 14.56
CA LYS A 327 16.56 9.04 15.47
C LYS A 327 16.57 7.65 16.13
N LEU A 328 16.88 6.59 15.39
CA LEU A 328 16.97 5.22 15.92
C LEU A 328 18.07 5.05 16.97
N SER A 329 19.12 5.88 16.95
CA SER A 329 20.22 5.79 17.93
C SER A 329 19.78 5.91 19.40
N LYS A 330 18.57 6.43 19.65
CA LYS A 330 17.95 6.49 20.99
C LYS A 330 17.33 5.17 21.44
N TRP A 331 16.93 4.31 20.51
CA TRP A 331 16.15 3.09 20.80
C TRP A 331 16.91 1.79 20.53
N ILE A 332 17.96 1.81 19.69
CA ILE A 332 18.70 0.61 19.31
C ILE A 332 20.23 0.80 19.41
N PRO A 333 21.00 -0.28 19.62
CA PRO A 333 22.46 -0.29 19.46
C PRO A 333 22.86 0.03 18.02
N ILE A 334 23.11 1.32 17.74
CA ILE A 334 23.16 1.81 16.36
C ILE A 334 24.36 1.30 15.56
N ASP A 335 25.47 0.97 16.21
CA ASP A 335 26.71 0.56 15.55
C ASP A 335 26.54 -0.73 14.72
N GLU A 336 25.72 -1.66 15.18
CA GLU A 336 25.45 -2.92 14.48
C GLU A 336 24.50 -2.75 13.28
N ALA A 337 23.64 -1.73 13.31
CA ALA A 337 22.63 -1.45 12.29
C ALA A 337 23.06 -0.39 11.27
N LYS A 338 24.10 0.40 11.57
CA LYS A 338 24.48 1.60 10.83
C LYS A 338 24.72 1.35 9.34
N GLU A 339 25.42 0.27 8.99
CA GLU A 339 25.75 -0.03 7.60
C GLU A 339 24.49 -0.28 6.77
N THR A 340 23.58 -1.12 7.25
CA THR A 340 22.36 -1.48 6.50
C THR A 340 21.36 -0.32 6.47
N ILE A 341 21.25 0.46 7.56
CA ILE A 341 20.45 1.68 7.59
C ILE A 341 20.93 2.65 6.52
N LEU A 342 22.23 2.94 6.47
CA LEU A 342 22.79 3.87 5.48
C LEU A 342 22.82 3.31 4.06
N LYS A 343 22.82 1.98 3.89
CA LYS A 343 22.73 1.33 2.58
C LYS A 343 21.33 1.48 1.99
N GLY A 344 20.27 1.17 2.74
CA GLY A 344 18.92 1.11 2.18
C GLY A 344 17.78 1.26 3.19
N GLY A 345 18.03 1.75 4.40
CA GLY A 345 16.98 2.00 5.40
C GLY A 345 16.42 0.75 6.09
N TYR A 346 17.02 -0.42 5.89
CA TYR A 346 16.64 -1.68 6.54
C TYR A 346 17.67 -2.09 7.60
N TYR A 347 17.26 -2.86 8.61
CA TYR A 347 18.14 -3.25 9.71
C TYR A 347 17.62 -4.43 10.53
N THR A 348 18.45 -4.93 11.43
CA THR A 348 18.04 -5.92 12.43
C THR A 348 18.61 -5.56 13.79
N VAL A 349 17.90 -5.96 14.85
CA VAL A 349 18.29 -5.72 16.24
C VAL A 349 17.83 -6.90 17.10
N SER A 350 18.56 -7.20 18.18
CA SER A 350 18.15 -8.18 19.18
C SER A 350 17.80 -7.48 20.49
N PRO A 351 16.49 -7.29 20.80
CA PRO A 351 16.08 -6.62 22.04
C PRO A 351 16.48 -7.40 23.29
N ARG A 352 16.48 -8.74 23.18
CA ARG A 352 16.90 -9.68 24.21
C ARG A 352 17.36 -10.99 23.57
N LYS A 353 18.15 -11.77 24.29
CA LYS A 353 18.66 -13.07 23.83
C LYS A 353 17.52 -13.97 23.31
N GLY A 354 17.69 -14.54 22.13
CA GLY A 354 16.71 -15.42 21.49
C GLY A 354 15.61 -14.68 20.71
N PHE A 355 15.55 -13.35 20.80
CA PHE A 355 14.63 -12.52 20.03
C PHE A 355 15.39 -11.66 19.01
N ARG A 356 15.00 -11.74 17.75
CA ARG A 356 15.47 -10.84 16.70
C ARG A 356 14.30 -10.11 16.06
N ILE A 357 14.44 -8.80 15.90
CA ILE A 357 13.58 -7.99 15.06
C ILE A 357 14.34 -7.72 13.76
N VAL A 358 13.67 -7.95 12.63
CA VAL A 358 14.17 -7.63 11.31
C VAL A 358 13.22 -6.60 10.70
N VAL A 359 13.75 -5.47 10.26
CA VAL A 359 12.98 -4.37 9.68
C VAL A 359 13.42 -4.19 8.24
N LEU A 360 12.47 -4.36 7.31
CA LEU A 360 12.67 -4.20 5.88
C LEU A 360 12.35 -2.76 5.45
N ASN A 361 13.00 -2.33 4.37
CA ASN A 361 12.53 -1.23 3.55
C ASN A 361 11.98 -1.83 2.25
N ASN A 362 10.77 -2.35 2.32
CA ASN A 362 10.17 -3.05 1.19
C ASN A 362 9.46 -2.13 0.20
N ASN A 363 9.58 -0.81 0.34
CA ASN A 363 9.19 0.16 -0.69
C ASN A 363 9.96 -0.05 -2.01
N VAL A 364 11.08 -0.78 -1.95
CA VAL A 364 11.81 -1.25 -3.13
C VAL A 364 11.04 -2.27 -3.96
N CYS A 365 9.93 -2.83 -3.45
CA CYS A 365 9.01 -3.60 -4.27
C CYS A 365 7.83 -2.76 -4.79
N ASN A 366 7.61 -1.54 -4.30
CA ASN A 366 6.44 -0.74 -4.69
C ASN A 366 6.49 -0.43 -6.20
N THR A 367 5.44 -0.75 -6.96
CA THR A 367 5.37 -0.53 -8.41
C THR A 367 5.34 0.95 -8.81
N ASP A 368 5.02 1.84 -7.87
CA ASP A 368 5.14 3.29 -8.02
C ASP A 368 6.58 3.80 -7.78
N ASN A 369 7.50 2.94 -7.32
CA ASN A 369 8.93 3.25 -7.30
C ASN A 369 9.50 3.13 -8.72
N TRP A 370 9.56 4.25 -9.44
CA TRP A 370 10.07 4.30 -10.82
C TRP A 370 11.50 3.75 -10.99
N TRP A 371 12.30 3.69 -9.91
CA TRP A 371 13.63 3.08 -9.94
C TRP A 371 13.60 1.58 -10.25
N LEU A 372 12.46 0.89 -10.09
CA LEU A 372 12.29 -0.47 -10.57
C LEU A 372 12.43 -0.58 -12.09
N VAL A 373 12.04 0.46 -12.85
CA VAL A 373 12.28 0.51 -14.31
C VAL A 373 13.79 0.60 -14.59
N TYR A 374 14.54 1.27 -13.73
CA TYR A 374 16.00 1.35 -13.82
C TYR A 374 16.66 0.01 -13.49
N ASN A 375 16.39 -0.53 -12.30
CA ASN A 375 16.89 -1.80 -11.79
C ASN A 375 15.88 -2.44 -10.84
N SER A 376 15.25 -3.54 -11.27
CA SER A 376 14.29 -4.28 -10.45
C SER A 376 14.87 -5.51 -9.75
N ARG A 377 16.17 -5.80 -9.93
CA ARG A 377 16.79 -7.01 -9.41
C ARG A 377 17.30 -6.79 -7.98
N ASP A 378 16.55 -7.34 -7.02
CA ASP A 378 16.82 -7.28 -5.57
C ASP A 378 17.48 -5.96 -5.12
N PRO A 379 16.78 -4.81 -5.23
CA PRO A 379 17.38 -3.52 -4.90
C PRO A 379 18.00 -3.51 -3.50
N TYR A 380 19.21 -2.97 -3.41
CA TYR A 380 20.11 -2.98 -2.24
C TYR A 380 20.55 -4.36 -1.75
N ASP A 381 20.37 -5.43 -2.54
CA ASP A 381 20.56 -6.82 -2.12
C ASP A 381 19.73 -7.17 -0.87
N GLN A 382 18.55 -6.56 -0.70
CA GLN A 382 17.81 -6.62 0.56
C GLN A 382 17.27 -8.03 0.85
N LEU A 383 16.74 -8.74 -0.16
CA LEU A 383 16.26 -10.10 0.01
C LEU A 383 17.43 -11.07 0.25
N LYS A 384 18.56 -10.88 -0.44
CA LYS A 384 19.79 -11.63 -0.16
C LYS A 384 20.31 -11.38 1.26
N TRP A 385 20.24 -10.15 1.76
CA TRP A 385 20.59 -9.83 3.14
C TRP A 385 19.62 -10.52 4.12
N LEU A 386 18.31 -10.48 3.82
CA LEU A 386 17.29 -11.10 4.65
C LEU A 386 17.51 -12.61 4.80
N THR A 387 17.81 -13.33 3.72
CA THR A 387 18.09 -14.79 3.81
C THR A 387 19.29 -15.07 4.72
N GLY A 388 20.34 -14.26 4.65
CA GLY A 388 21.51 -14.37 5.53
C GLY A 388 21.18 -14.12 7.00
N VAL A 389 20.36 -13.09 7.29
CA VAL A 389 19.93 -12.77 8.66
C VAL A 389 19.06 -13.89 9.24
N LEU A 390 18.10 -14.41 8.49
CA LEU A 390 17.21 -15.48 8.93
C LEU A 390 17.95 -16.81 9.14
N LEU A 391 18.90 -17.14 8.26
CA LEU A 391 19.74 -18.31 8.44
C LEU A 391 20.58 -18.22 9.72
N LYS A 392 21.16 -17.05 10.01
CA LYS A 392 21.92 -16.83 11.23
C LYS A 392 21.03 -16.89 12.48
N ALA A 393 19.82 -16.34 12.41
CA ALA A 393 18.83 -16.43 13.48
C ALA A 393 18.47 -17.90 13.77
N GLU A 394 18.19 -18.68 12.72
CA GLU A 394 17.91 -20.13 12.82
C GLU A 394 19.07 -20.89 13.49
N GLN A 395 20.31 -20.64 13.06
CA GLN A 395 21.52 -21.27 13.64
C GLN A 395 21.74 -20.89 15.11
N ASN A 396 21.32 -19.69 15.51
CA ASN A 396 21.44 -19.19 16.87
C ASN A 396 20.23 -19.54 17.74
N ASN A 397 19.25 -20.29 17.23
CA ASN A 397 17.97 -20.57 17.89
C ASN A 397 17.22 -19.30 18.30
N GLU A 398 17.30 -18.25 17.48
CA GLU A 398 16.51 -17.03 17.62
C GLU A 398 15.16 -17.17 16.91
N ARG A 399 14.13 -16.54 17.46
CA ARG A 399 12.84 -16.34 16.77
C ARG A 399 12.75 -14.90 16.29
N VAL A 400 12.10 -14.72 15.14
CA VAL A 400 12.11 -13.44 14.39
C VAL A 400 10.73 -12.81 14.34
N HIS A 401 10.64 -11.53 14.71
CA HIS A 401 9.57 -10.64 14.24
C HIS A 401 10.05 -9.88 13.00
N LEU A 402 9.25 -9.91 11.94
CA LEU A 402 9.56 -9.24 10.68
C LEU A 402 8.64 -8.02 10.51
N LEU A 403 9.22 -6.83 10.41
CA LEU A 403 8.50 -5.58 10.17
C LEU A 403 8.77 -5.13 8.73
N HIS A 404 7.72 -4.72 8.05
CA HIS A 404 7.78 -4.13 6.71
C HIS A 404 6.58 -3.18 6.55
N HIS A 405 6.53 -2.36 5.52
CA HIS A 405 5.40 -1.43 5.34
C HIS A 405 4.35 -2.01 4.38
N VAL A 406 4.72 -2.22 3.11
CA VAL A 406 3.79 -2.69 2.07
C VAL A 406 3.51 -4.21 2.24
N PRO A 407 2.26 -4.70 2.23
CA PRO A 407 2.00 -6.14 2.19
C PRO A 407 2.43 -6.78 0.86
N SER A 408 3.14 -7.92 0.88
CA SER A 408 3.81 -8.47 -0.32
C SER A 408 2.88 -9.02 -1.40
N GLY A 409 1.65 -9.40 -1.06
CA GLY A 409 0.69 -10.02 -2.00
C GLY A 409 -0.23 -9.07 -2.74
N ARG A 410 -0.11 -7.77 -2.45
CA ARG A 410 -0.92 -6.76 -3.10
C ARG A 410 -0.43 -6.44 -4.50
N ASN A 411 -1.30 -5.76 -5.22
CA ASN A 411 -1.05 -5.22 -6.55
C ASN A 411 0.14 -4.25 -6.61
N GLU A 412 0.43 -3.58 -5.51
CA GLU A 412 1.47 -2.56 -5.39
C GLU A 412 2.89 -3.15 -5.23
N CYS A 413 3.05 -4.44 -4.96
CA CYS A 413 4.38 -5.05 -4.83
C CYS A 413 4.79 -5.81 -6.09
N PHE A 414 5.97 -5.52 -6.62
CA PHE A 414 6.52 -6.07 -7.85
C PHE A 414 6.53 -7.59 -7.81
N ARG A 415 5.89 -8.21 -8.81
CA ARG A 415 5.55 -9.64 -8.77
C ARG A 415 6.74 -10.56 -8.51
N ILE A 416 7.90 -10.27 -9.12
CA ILE A 416 9.11 -11.09 -8.97
C ILE A 416 9.68 -10.94 -7.55
N TRP A 417 9.67 -9.73 -7.00
CA TRP A 417 10.06 -9.50 -5.61
C TRP A 417 9.14 -10.24 -4.63
N SER A 418 7.81 -10.14 -4.83
CA SER A 418 6.84 -10.84 -3.96
C SER A 418 7.02 -12.36 -3.98
N ARG A 419 7.31 -12.93 -5.15
CA ARG A 419 7.61 -14.35 -5.33
C ARG A 419 8.88 -14.76 -4.60
N GLU A 420 9.96 -14.00 -4.75
CA GLU A 420 11.22 -14.29 -4.07
C GLU A 420 11.08 -14.14 -2.56
N PHE A 421 10.40 -13.09 -2.09
CA PHE A 421 10.09 -12.91 -0.67
C PHE A 421 9.30 -14.10 -0.12
N ARG A 422 8.26 -14.58 -0.82
CA ARG A 422 7.50 -15.76 -0.38
C ARG A 422 8.35 -17.03 -0.31
N LYS A 423 9.32 -17.24 -1.22
CA LYS A 423 10.28 -18.36 -1.09
C LYS A 423 11.09 -18.28 0.22
N ILE A 424 11.45 -17.09 0.67
CA ILE A 424 12.12 -16.88 1.96
C ILE A 424 11.17 -17.24 3.11
N ILE A 425 9.93 -16.75 3.07
CA ILE A 425 8.93 -17.05 4.11
C ILE A 425 8.71 -18.56 4.21
N ASP A 426 8.57 -19.27 3.10
CA ASP A 426 8.41 -20.73 3.08
C ASP A 426 9.61 -21.45 3.73
N ARG A 427 10.85 -21.03 3.42
CA ARG A 427 12.07 -21.65 3.97
C ARG A 427 12.24 -21.43 5.47
N PHE A 428 11.85 -20.25 5.97
CA PHE A 428 12.07 -19.84 7.35
C PHE A 428 10.78 -19.72 8.17
N ALA A 429 9.71 -20.39 7.75
CA ALA A 429 8.35 -20.23 8.26
C ALA A 429 8.22 -20.36 9.79
N ASN A 430 9.01 -21.21 10.44
CA ASN A 430 8.99 -21.39 11.89
C ASN A 430 10.08 -20.60 12.63
N THR A 431 11.11 -20.12 11.91
CA THR A 431 12.08 -19.15 12.44
C THR A 431 11.42 -17.77 12.59
N ILE A 432 10.57 -17.40 11.62
CA ILE A 432 9.71 -16.20 11.67
C ILE A 432 8.49 -16.50 12.54
N ALA A 433 8.41 -15.88 13.71
CA ALA A 433 7.29 -16.08 14.63
C ALA A 433 6.06 -15.25 14.26
N ALA A 434 6.26 -14.03 13.77
CA ALA A 434 5.18 -13.14 13.32
C ALA A 434 5.71 -12.07 12.33
N GLN A 435 4.83 -11.59 11.47
CA GLN A 435 5.09 -10.47 10.56
C GLN A 435 4.10 -9.33 10.82
N PHE A 436 4.57 -8.09 10.74
CA PHE A 436 3.80 -6.88 11.04
C PHE A 436 3.99 -5.83 9.93
N ASN A 437 2.88 -5.28 9.42
CA ASN A 437 2.89 -4.31 8.32
C ASN A 437 1.97 -3.09 8.49
N GLY A 438 1.86 -2.24 7.46
CA GLY A 438 1.07 -1.01 7.41
C GLY A 438 0.49 -0.76 6.01
N HIS A 439 0.53 0.49 5.52
CA HIS A 439 0.26 0.90 4.15
C HIS A 439 -1.22 0.91 3.74
N THR A 440 -1.99 -0.10 4.13
CA THR A 440 -3.34 -0.28 3.57
C THR A 440 -4.38 0.62 4.23
N HIS A 441 -4.05 1.19 5.39
CA HIS A 441 -4.94 1.95 6.27
C HIS A 441 -6.18 1.16 6.68
N ARG A 442 -6.13 -0.18 6.65
CA ARG A 442 -7.24 -1.07 7.01
C ARG A 442 -6.79 -2.10 8.03
N ASP A 443 -7.72 -2.55 8.87
CA ASP A 443 -7.44 -3.72 9.71
C ASP A 443 -7.54 -4.99 8.86
N GLU A 444 -6.38 -5.58 8.58
CA GLU A 444 -6.23 -6.70 7.66
C GLU A 444 -5.17 -7.69 8.14
N PHE A 445 -5.24 -8.91 7.63
CA PHE A 445 -4.22 -9.93 7.83
C PHE A 445 -4.04 -10.75 6.55
N TYR A 446 -2.87 -11.37 6.44
CA TYR A 446 -2.44 -12.12 5.27
C TYR A 446 -1.90 -13.49 5.67
N ILE A 447 -2.29 -14.53 4.94
CA ILE A 447 -1.88 -15.91 5.18
C ILE A 447 -0.94 -16.34 4.07
N TYR A 448 0.26 -16.75 4.46
CA TYR A 448 1.22 -17.36 3.56
C TYR A 448 0.98 -18.86 3.50
N TYR A 449 0.80 -19.37 2.29
CA TYR A 449 0.68 -20.80 2.01
C TYR A 449 1.94 -21.31 1.34
N ASN A 450 2.34 -22.54 1.69
CA ASN A 450 3.47 -23.22 1.07
C ASN A 450 3.30 -23.27 -0.45
N ARG A 451 4.31 -22.83 -1.22
CA ARG A 451 4.21 -22.76 -2.68
C ARG A 451 4.03 -24.12 -3.35
N SER A 452 4.51 -25.20 -2.75
CA SER A 452 4.35 -26.57 -3.27
C SER A 452 3.08 -27.26 -2.75
N ASN A 453 2.43 -26.71 -1.73
CA ASN A 453 1.19 -27.24 -1.15
C ASN A 453 0.27 -26.10 -0.69
N PRO A 454 -0.67 -25.64 -1.54
CA PRO A 454 -1.55 -24.50 -1.24
C PRO A 454 -2.57 -24.79 -0.12
N ASP A 455 -2.66 -26.04 0.38
CA ASP A 455 -3.48 -26.37 1.55
C ASP A 455 -2.73 -26.18 2.88
N GLN A 456 -1.42 -25.96 2.85
CA GLN A 456 -0.59 -25.78 4.03
C GLN A 456 -0.31 -24.30 4.28
N ALA A 457 -1.02 -23.71 5.24
CA ALA A 457 -0.68 -22.40 5.76
C ALA A 457 0.59 -22.48 6.62
N VAL A 458 1.55 -21.57 6.39
CA VAL A 458 2.89 -21.62 6.99
C VAL A 458 3.23 -20.40 7.84
N ASN A 459 2.67 -19.22 7.53
CA ASN A 459 2.94 -17.99 8.29
C ASN A 459 1.80 -16.98 8.13
N THR A 460 1.77 -15.95 8.98
CA THR A 460 0.78 -14.86 8.93
C THR A 460 1.45 -13.49 9.05
N ALA A 461 0.86 -12.50 8.41
CA ALA A 461 1.24 -11.10 8.56
C ALA A 461 0.04 -10.25 8.96
N TRP A 462 0.25 -9.31 9.87
CA TRP A 462 -0.80 -8.54 10.52
C TRP A 462 -0.61 -7.06 10.24
N ASN A 463 -1.63 -6.44 9.66
CA ASN A 463 -1.57 -5.01 9.37
C ASN A 463 -1.77 -4.19 10.64
N GLY A 464 -1.00 -3.12 10.76
CA GLY A 464 -1.04 -2.22 11.89
C GLY A 464 -2.32 -1.40 11.94
N ALA A 465 -2.44 -0.62 13.02
CA ALA A 465 -3.51 0.34 13.17
C ALA A 465 -3.09 1.73 12.67
N SER A 466 -3.78 2.18 11.63
CA SER A 466 -3.56 3.49 11.01
C SER A 466 -4.18 4.59 11.87
N ILE A 467 -3.44 5.67 12.09
CA ILE A 467 -3.98 6.85 12.77
C ILE A 467 -4.71 7.76 11.77
N VAL A 468 -4.26 7.77 10.51
CA VAL A 468 -4.94 8.49 9.43
C VAL A 468 -6.37 7.98 9.25
N THR A 469 -7.27 8.91 8.92
CA THR A 469 -8.67 8.61 8.60
C THR A 469 -8.89 8.27 7.14
N TYR A 470 -7.97 8.71 6.29
CA TYR A 470 -7.99 8.46 4.87
C TYR A 470 -7.67 6.98 4.55
N ASP A 471 -8.50 6.24 3.82
CA ASP A 471 -9.88 6.59 3.42
C ASP A 471 -10.91 5.93 4.34
N LYS A 472 -11.93 6.68 4.78
CA LYS A 472 -13.15 6.17 5.45
C LYS A 472 -12.92 5.24 6.63
N ALA A 473 -11.80 5.30 7.33
CA ALA A 473 -11.57 4.51 8.53
C ALA A 473 -11.49 5.40 9.76
N ASN A 474 -11.95 4.91 10.91
CA ASN A 474 -11.66 5.59 12.17
C ASN A 474 -10.17 5.44 12.52
N PRO A 475 -9.56 6.42 13.21
CA PRO A 475 -8.21 6.27 13.75
C PRO A 475 -8.16 5.13 14.75
N SER A 476 -7.06 4.38 14.79
CA SER A 476 -6.89 3.31 15.76
C SER A 476 -5.44 3.11 16.24
N TYR A 477 -5.27 2.28 17.25
CA TYR A 477 -3.99 1.64 17.61
C TYR A 477 -4.23 0.19 18.03
N LYS A 478 -3.20 -0.67 17.94
CA LYS A 478 -3.26 -2.09 18.36
C LYS A 478 -2.35 -2.38 19.55
N LEU A 479 -2.85 -3.16 20.51
CA LEU A 479 -2.05 -3.75 21.59
C LEU A 479 -1.92 -5.25 21.32
N LEU A 480 -0.71 -5.69 20.96
CA LEU A 480 -0.38 -7.06 20.61
C LEU A 480 0.12 -7.80 21.85
N SER A 481 -0.46 -8.97 22.15
CA SER A 481 0.02 -9.86 23.21
C SER A 481 0.92 -10.93 22.61
N ILE A 482 2.18 -11.00 23.07
CA ILE A 482 3.22 -11.88 22.51
C ILE A 482 3.67 -12.89 23.54
N ASP A 483 3.79 -14.17 23.15
CA ASP A 483 4.33 -15.22 24.01
C ASP A 483 5.82 -14.94 24.33
N GLU A 484 6.20 -14.98 25.60
CA GLU A 484 7.58 -14.68 25.98
C GLU A 484 8.62 -15.67 25.44
N GLN A 485 8.24 -16.92 25.24
CA GLN A 485 9.13 -18.02 24.88
C GLN A 485 9.18 -18.24 23.38
N THR A 486 8.01 -18.31 22.74
CA THR A 486 7.91 -18.61 21.31
C THR A 486 7.90 -17.36 20.46
N LEU A 487 7.60 -16.20 21.05
CA LEU A 487 7.42 -14.93 20.33
C LEU A 487 6.28 -15.01 19.31
N ASP A 488 5.37 -15.98 19.44
CA ASP A 488 4.18 -16.01 18.61
C ASP A 488 3.19 -14.94 19.09
N LEU A 489 2.45 -14.34 18.17
CA LEU A 489 1.32 -13.48 18.49
C LEU A 489 0.20 -14.32 19.11
N LEU A 490 -0.18 -14.02 20.35
CA LEU A 490 -1.18 -14.76 21.11
C LEU A 490 -2.60 -14.26 20.84
N ASP A 491 -2.78 -12.94 20.82
CA ASP A 491 -4.00 -12.21 20.49
C ASP A 491 -3.64 -10.73 20.26
N PHE A 492 -4.58 -9.92 19.80
CA PHE A 492 -4.46 -8.47 19.86
C PHE A 492 -5.79 -7.80 20.17
N GLU A 493 -5.69 -6.61 20.77
CA GLU A 493 -6.80 -5.68 20.94
C GLU A 493 -6.60 -4.49 20.00
N GLU A 494 -7.65 -4.11 19.28
CA GLU A 494 -7.67 -2.84 18.55
C GLU A 494 -8.55 -1.84 19.29
N TRP A 495 -8.06 -0.61 19.41
CA TRP A 495 -8.72 0.49 20.10
C TRP A 495 -8.94 1.62 19.10
N THR A 496 -10.11 2.26 19.15
CA THR A 496 -10.51 3.28 18.17
C THR A 496 -11.43 4.31 18.83
N PHE A 497 -11.69 5.42 18.14
CA PHE A 497 -12.80 6.33 18.46
C PHE A 497 -13.60 6.63 17.19
N ASN A 498 -14.88 6.95 17.35
CA ASN A 498 -15.71 7.34 16.22
C ASN A 498 -15.46 8.81 15.84
N LEU A 499 -14.94 9.05 14.64
CA LEU A 499 -14.57 10.38 14.13
C LEU A 499 -15.78 11.31 14.03
N THR A 500 -16.91 10.81 13.53
CA THR A 500 -18.17 11.58 13.43
C THR A 500 -18.60 12.10 14.80
N LEU A 501 -18.59 11.24 15.83
CA LEU A 501 -18.93 11.65 17.19
C LEU A 501 -17.91 12.61 17.79
N ALA A 502 -16.62 12.41 17.52
CA ALA A 502 -15.56 13.31 17.99
C ALA A 502 -15.73 14.72 17.39
N ASN A 503 -16.12 14.82 16.12
CA ASN A 503 -16.35 16.08 15.42
C ASN A 503 -17.60 16.84 15.89
N LEU A 504 -18.51 16.22 16.66
CA LEU A 504 -19.67 16.93 17.24
C LEU A 504 -19.27 17.94 18.33
N ASN A 505 -18.10 17.77 18.96
CA ASN A 505 -17.62 18.69 19.99
C ASN A 505 -16.09 18.80 19.98
N ARG A 506 -15.59 19.82 19.29
CA ARG A 506 -14.15 20.14 19.18
C ARG A 506 -13.43 20.38 20.51
N ASP A 507 -14.16 20.76 21.56
CA ASP A 507 -13.59 21.09 22.88
C ASP A 507 -13.45 19.86 23.78
N LYS A 508 -13.90 18.69 23.34
CA LYS A 508 -13.78 17.42 24.06
C LYS A 508 -12.81 16.49 23.36
N LYS A 509 -11.99 15.81 24.16
CA LYS A 509 -11.19 14.68 23.67
C LYS A 509 -12.11 13.58 23.12
N PRO A 510 -11.73 12.90 22.02
CA PRO A 510 -12.47 11.76 21.51
C PRO A 510 -12.61 10.65 22.55
N GLN A 511 -13.75 9.94 22.50
CA GLN A 511 -13.97 8.80 23.38
C GLN A 511 -13.42 7.52 22.73
N TRP A 512 -12.22 7.12 23.17
CA TRP A 512 -11.61 5.85 22.78
C TRP A 512 -12.29 4.66 23.46
N TYR A 513 -12.43 3.56 22.71
CA TYR A 513 -12.98 2.30 23.20
C TYR A 513 -12.25 1.11 22.55
N LYS A 514 -12.20 -0.03 23.25
CA LYS A 514 -11.76 -1.30 22.68
C LYS A 514 -12.75 -1.71 21.60
N LEU A 515 -12.30 -1.77 20.36
CA LEU A 515 -13.10 -2.21 19.22
C LEU A 515 -13.39 -3.71 19.33
N TYR A 516 -12.33 -4.51 19.50
CA TYR A 516 -12.43 -5.96 19.66
C TYR A 516 -11.13 -6.59 20.18
N SER A 517 -11.23 -7.86 20.60
CA SER A 517 -10.10 -8.80 20.69
C SER A 517 -10.21 -9.77 19.52
N PHE A 518 -9.13 -10.10 18.81
CA PHE A 518 -9.22 -10.96 17.63
C PHE A 518 -9.79 -12.34 17.96
N LYS A 519 -9.31 -12.96 19.04
CA LYS A 519 -9.82 -14.27 19.48
C LYS A 519 -11.31 -14.23 19.85
N ASP A 520 -11.72 -13.23 20.62
CA ASP A 520 -13.12 -13.10 21.06
C ASP A 520 -14.06 -12.86 19.88
N ALA A 521 -13.66 -12.00 18.94
CA ALA A 521 -14.45 -11.67 17.77
C ALA A 521 -14.67 -12.87 16.84
N TYR A 522 -13.62 -13.65 16.59
CA TYR A 522 -13.66 -14.71 15.57
C TYR A 522 -13.79 -16.13 16.15
N GLY A 523 -13.69 -16.27 17.47
CA GLY A 523 -13.80 -17.55 18.17
C GLY A 523 -12.67 -18.52 17.80
N VAL A 524 -11.46 -18.00 17.59
CA VAL A 524 -10.26 -18.80 17.26
C VAL A 524 -9.43 -19.11 18.51
N ASN A 525 -8.78 -20.27 18.52
CA ASN A 525 -8.00 -20.70 19.69
C ASN A 525 -6.58 -20.12 19.74
N SER A 526 -6.00 -19.84 18.57
CA SER A 526 -4.69 -19.21 18.39
C SER A 526 -4.67 -18.38 17.11
N LEU A 527 -3.61 -17.57 16.94
CA LEU A 527 -3.34 -16.80 15.72
C LEU A 527 -2.33 -17.52 14.81
N ASP A 528 -2.16 -18.83 14.99
CA ASP A 528 -1.34 -19.67 14.10
C ASP A 528 -1.92 -19.72 12.69
N ALA A 529 -1.05 -19.78 11.67
CA ALA A 529 -1.44 -19.78 10.27
C ALA A 529 -2.50 -20.84 9.91
N THR A 530 -2.38 -22.03 10.48
CA THR A 530 -3.37 -23.11 10.27
C THR A 530 -4.75 -22.76 10.85
N GLU A 531 -4.82 -22.15 12.03
CA GLU A 531 -6.09 -21.77 12.65
C GLU A 531 -6.74 -20.58 11.92
N ILE A 532 -5.92 -19.58 11.53
CA ILE A 532 -6.39 -18.44 10.74
C ILE A 532 -6.86 -18.87 9.35
N SER A 533 -6.19 -19.84 8.71
CA SER A 533 -6.67 -20.45 7.46
C SER A 533 -8.05 -21.09 7.62
N LYS A 534 -8.29 -21.85 8.71
CA LYS A 534 -9.63 -22.41 9.00
C LYS A 534 -10.67 -21.32 9.21
N LEU A 535 -10.32 -20.19 9.83
CA LEU A 535 -11.21 -19.05 9.98
C LEU A 535 -11.67 -18.52 8.61
N VAL A 536 -10.75 -18.34 7.65
CA VAL A 536 -11.11 -17.92 6.28
C VAL A 536 -12.06 -18.92 5.62
N TYR A 537 -11.78 -20.23 5.73
CA TYR A 537 -12.70 -21.27 5.23
C TYR A 537 -14.05 -21.33 5.98
N LYS A 538 -14.12 -20.84 7.21
CA LYS A 538 -15.37 -20.70 7.98
C LYS A 538 -16.14 -19.46 7.50
N MET A 539 -15.45 -18.37 7.17
CA MET A 539 -16.05 -17.16 6.61
C MET A 539 -16.73 -17.41 5.25
N THR A 540 -16.24 -18.36 4.44
CA THR A 540 -16.93 -18.77 3.19
C THR A 540 -18.27 -19.48 3.40
N LYS A 541 -18.58 -19.89 4.63
CA LYS A 541 -19.80 -20.62 4.99
C LYS A 541 -20.70 -19.83 5.93
N ASN A 542 -20.11 -18.94 6.73
CA ASN A 542 -20.81 -18.08 7.66
C ASN A 542 -20.53 -16.63 7.28
N HIS A 543 -21.41 -16.05 6.47
CA HIS A 543 -21.23 -14.71 5.95
C HIS A 543 -21.26 -13.63 7.05
N GLN A 544 -21.83 -13.91 8.22
CA GLN A 544 -21.78 -12.97 9.35
C GLN A 544 -20.34 -12.70 9.81
N LEU A 545 -19.43 -13.68 9.66
CA LEU A 545 -18.02 -13.48 10.01
C LEU A 545 -17.30 -12.57 9.01
N ILE A 546 -17.61 -12.66 7.71
CA ILE A 546 -17.02 -11.75 6.71
C ILE A 546 -17.64 -10.35 6.81
N ASP A 547 -18.92 -10.23 7.16
CA ASP A 547 -19.57 -8.95 7.46
C ASP A 547 -18.93 -8.29 8.68
N GLN A 548 -18.66 -9.07 9.74
CA GLN A 548 -17.95 -8.58 10.92
C GLN A 548 -16.51 -8.16 10.58
N TYR A 549 -15.81 -8.93 9.73
CA TYR A 549 -14.49 -8.53 9.24
C TYR A 549 -14.53 -7.22 8.46
N TYR A 550 -15.49 -7.02 7.55
CA TYR A 550 -15.66 -5.75 6.85
C TYR A 550 -15.87 -4.58 7.84
N ARG A 551 -16.65 -4.79 8.90
CA ARG A 551 -16.83 -3.76 9.94
C ARG A 551 -15.54 -3.39 10.66
N PHE A 552 -14.74 -4.38 11.06
CA PHE A 552 -13.47 -4.14 11.76
C PHE A 552 -12.38 -3.60 10.84
N LYS A 553 -12.34 -4.02 9.57
CA LYS A 553 -11.45 -3.48 8.53
C LYS A 553 -11.47 -1.94 8.47
N PHE A 554 -12.63 -1.33 8.66
CA PHE A 554 -12.84 0.12 8.70
C PHE A 554 -13.06 0.69 10.12
N ARG A 555 -12.80 -0.10 11.16
CA ARG A 555 -12.92 0.26 12.58
C ARG A 555 -14.29 0.85 12.96
N ASN A 556 -15.37 0.21 12.50
CA ASN A 556 -16.75 0.67 12.67
C ASN A 556 -17.00 2.13 12.18
N SER A 557 -16.26 2.58 11.16
CA SER A 557 -16.50 3.86 10.49
C SER A 557 -17.88 3.89 9.85
N ASP A 558 -18.70 4.86 10.24
CA ASP A 558 -20.03 5.08 9.68
C ASP A 558 -19.98 5.44 8.18
N ALA A 559 -18.91 6.08 7.73
CA ALA A 559 -18.72 6.40 6.31
C ALA A 559 -18.58 5.14 5.45
N ALA A 560 -17.72 4.20 5.85
CA ALA A 560 -17.55 2.95 5.12
C ALA A 560 -18.79 2.04 5.25
N LEU A 561 -19.34 1.91 6.46
CA LEU A 561 -20.50 1.04 6.71
C LEU A 561 -21.75 1.45 5.93
N LYS A 562 -21.87 2.73 5.57
CA LYS A 562 -22.96 3.22 4.72
C LYS A 562 -22.86 2.72 3.27
N GLU A 563 -21.66 2.47 2.76
CA GLU A 563 -21.43 1.93 1.41
C GLU A 563 -21.78 0.45 1.34
N GLY A 564 -21.50 -0.29 2.41
CA GLY A 564 -21.75 -1.72 2.50
C GLY A 564 -20.72 -2.55 1.71
N CYS A 565 -20.92 -3.87 1.74
CA CYS A 565 -20.06 -4.83 1.05
C CYS A 565 -20.95 -5.93 0.47
N ASP A 566 -21.10 -5.93 -0.84
CA ASP A 566 -21.84 -6.94 -1.58
C ASP A 566 -21.03 -8.25 -1.71
N ASP A 567 -21.55 -9.23 -2.44
CA ASP A 567 -20.91 -10.54 -2.58
C ASP A 567 -19.56 -10.48 -3.29
N ASP A 568 -19.40 -9.59 -4.27
CA ASP A 568 -18.12 -9.41 -4.98
C ASP A 568 -17.10 -8.77 -4.04
N CYS A 569 -17.50 -7.74 -3.28
CA CYS A 569 -16.68 -7.17 -2.22
C CYS A 569 -16.25 -8.25 -1.20
N LYS A 570 -17.16 -9.09 -0.70
CA LYS A 570 -16.84 -10.14 0.28
C LYS A 570 -15.86 -11.17 -0.26
N LYS A 571 -16.03 -11.58 -1.53
CA LYS A 571 -15.08 -12.47 -2.22
C LYS A 571 -13.69 -11.84 -2.35
N ASP A 572 -13.62 -10.55 -2.62
CA ASP A 572 -12.36 -9.83 -2.72
C ASP A 572 -11.68 -9.67 -1.34
N LEU A 573 -12.45 -9.50 -0.27
CA LEU A 573 -11.93 -9.56 1.10
C LEU A 573 -11.32 -10.92 1.41
N LEU A 574 -12.00 -12.02 1.09
CA LEU A 574 -11.50 -13.38 1.27
C LEU A 574 -10.20 -13.61 0.47
N CYS A 575 -10.14 -13.13 -0.77
CA CYS A 575 -8.94 -13.25 -1.60
C CYS A 575 -7.77 -12.44 -1.08
N THR A 576 -8.03 -11.22 -0.60
CA THR A 576 -7.00 -10.37 -0.01
C THR A 576 -6.29 -11.07 1.16
N MET A 577 -7.03 -11.83 1.98
CA MET A 577 -6.45 -12.58 3.11
C MET A 577 -5.50 -13.71 2.68
N VAL A 578 -5.68 -14.30 1.50
CA VAL A 578 -4.98 -15.53 1.09
C VAL A 578 -4.01 -15.33 -0.07
N LYS A 579 -3.93 -14.12 -0.62
CA LYS A 579 -3.04 -13.78 -1.74
C LYS A 579 -1.81 -13.03 -1.22
N THR A 580 -0.66 -13.70 -1.25
CA THR A 580 0.65 -13.19 -0.74
C THR A 580 1.74 -13.10 -1.81
N GLU A 581 1.43 -13.52 -3.03
CA GLU A 581 2.24 -13.42 -4.25
C GLU A 581 1.33 -12.91 -5.38
N PHE A 582 1.77 -11.87 -6.10
CA PHE A 582 0.98 -11.33 -7.21
C PHE A 582 0.80 -12.39 -8.31
N ALA A 583 -0.41 -12.52 -8.84
CA ALA A 583 -0.82 -13.51 -9.85
C ALA A 583 -0.82 -15.00 -9.40
N ASP A 584 -0.60 -15.31 -8.11
CA ASP A 584 -0.98 -16.61 -7.56
C ASP A 584 -2.41 -16.54 -6.99
N ASP A 585 -3.37 -17.04 -7.75
CA ASP A 585 -4.79 -17.01 -7.42
C ASP A 585 -5.33 -18.36 -6.90
N VAL A 586 -4.49 -19.37 -6.71
CA VAL A 586 -4.94 -20.76 -6.42
C VAL A 586 -5.85 -20.85 -5.19
N VAL A 587 -5.44 -20.24 -4.07
CA VAL A 587 -6.24 -20.26 -2.83
C VAL A 587 -7.41 -19.28 -2.92
N CYS A 588 -7.23 -18.14 -3.59
CA CYS A 588 -8.28 -17.15 -3.84
C CYS A 588 -9.46 -17.78 -4.62
N ASP A 589 -9.18 -18.44 -5.74
CA ASP A 589 -10.18 -19.13 -6.55
C ASP A 589 -10.91 -20.21 -5.74
N LYS A 590 -10.19 -20.92 -4.88
CA LYS A 590 -10.76 -21.94 -3.99
C LYS A 590 -11.74 -21.31 -2.99
N VAL A 591 -11.38 -20.21 -2.32
CA VAL A 591 -12.28 -19.57 -1.35
C VAL A 591 -13.48 -18.88 -2.03
N LYS A 592 -13.31 -18.28 -3.21
CA LYS A 592 -14.42 -17.72 -4.01
C LYS A 592 -15.42 -18.82 -4.40
N LYS A 593 -14.92 -19.94 -4.92
CA LYS A 593 -15.77 -21.08 -5.28
C LYS A 593 -16.52 -21.65 -4.08
N LEU A 594 -15.87 -21.73 -2.92
CA LEU A 594 -16.53 -22.19 -1.69
C LEU A 594 -17.62 -21.21 -1.25
N TYR A 595 -17.36 -19.89 -1.28
CA TYR A 595 -18.36 -18.87 -0.97
C TYR A 595 -19.63 -19.07 -1.83
N ASP A 596 -19.46 -19.17 -3.15
CA ASP A 596 -20.58 -19.36 -4.09
C ASP A 596 -21.39 -20.63 -3.85
N GLN A 597 -20.76 -21.70 -3.37
CA GLN A 597 -21.47 -22.95 -3.06
C GLN A 597 -22.45 -22.77 -1.90
N PHE A 598 -22.11 -21.97 -0.88
CA PHE A 598 -22.96 -21.80 0.30
C PHE A 598 -23.99 -20.68 0.13
N THR A 599 -23.72 -19.65 -0.69
CA THR A 599 -24.73 -18.66 -1.09
C THR A 599 -25.92 -19.30 -1.80
N ASN A 600 -25.65 -20.25 -2.71
CA ASN A 600 -26.69 -20.94 -3.48
C ASN A 600 -27.54 -21.91 -2.65
N VAL A 601 -27.06 -22.36 -1.48
CA VAL A 601 -27.83 -23.23 -0.59
C VAL A 601 -28.84 -22.43 0.22
N GLU A 602 -28.46 -21.24 0.70
CA GLU A 602 -29.39 -20.36 1.43
C GLU A 602 -30.53 -19.84 0.54
N LEU A 603 -30.25 -19.54 -0.74
CA LEU A 603 -31.26 -19.12 -1.72
C LEU A 603 -32.25 -20.22 -2.11
N ASN A 604 -31.90 -21.50 -1.95
CA ASN A 604 -32.79 -22.63 -2.23
C ASN A 604 -33.61 -23.07 -1.00
N LEU A 605 -33.34 -22.49 0.17
CA LEU A 605 -34.03 -22.74 1.44
C LEU A 605 -35.00 -21.61 1.84
N LEU A 606 -34.97 -20.49 1.11
CA LEU A 606 -35.91 -19.37 1.15
C LEU A 606 -36.90 -19.48 -0.02
#